data_AF-A0A3R7QQ50-F1
#
_entry.id   AF-A0A3R7QQ50-F1
#
_cell.length_a   1.000
_cell.length_b   1.000
_cell.length_c   1.000
_cell.angle_alpha   90.00
_cell.angle_beta   90.00
_cell.angle_gamma   90.00
#
_symmetry.space_group_name_H-M   'P 1'
#
loop_
_entity.id
_entity.type
_entity.pdbx_description
1 polymer ?
#
loop_
_entity_poly.entity_id
_entity_poly.type
_entity_poly.pdbx_seq_one_letter_code
_entity_poly.pdbx_strand_id
1 'polypeptide(L)'
;MDRILTKMPKYVYKCQSCEQSFTVFHGMTEDQDHCEICGEKSCVKRIPQMPSVKIVGKKAGQLVDDYIKDTQEELKREKEKLRKKEYKPS
;
A
#
# COMPACT_ATOMS: atom_id res chain seq x y z
N MET A 1 30.81 -16.16 25.14
CA MET A 1 30.50 -14.86 24.50
C MET A 1 29.35 -15.12 23.51
N ASP A 2 28.57 -14.13 23.08
CA ASP A 2 27.40 -14.29 22.16
C ASP A 2 26.01 -14.49 22.80
N ARG A 3 25.56 -13.53 23.62
CA ARG A 3 24.16 -13.49 24.12
C ARG A 3 23.49 -12.10 24.09
N ILE A 4 23.87 -11.20 23.19
CA ILE A 4 23.34 -9.81 23.17
C ILE A 4 22.81 -9.33 21.80
N LEU A 5 22.79 -10.15 20.74
CA LEU A 5 22.35 -9.70 19.40
C LEU A 5 20.82 -9.67 19.17
N THR A 6 19.99 -10.12 20.11
CA THR A 6 18.52 -10.20 19.89
C THR A 6 17.74 -8.96 20.32
N LYS A 7 18.33 -8.03 21.09
CA LYS A 7 17.63 -6.84 21.62
C LYS A 7 18.01 -5.51 20.97
N MET A 8 18.96 -5.48 20.03
CA MET A 8 19.32 -4.27 19.28
C MET A 8 18.89 -4.45 17.82
N PRO A 9 17.70 -3.95 17.44
CA PRO A 9 17.28 -3.95 16.06
C PRO A 9 18.28 -3.23 15.17
N LYS A 10 18.31 -3.68 13.91
CA LYS A 10 19.11 -3.07 12.86
C LYS A 10 18.32 -1.98 12.16
N TYR A 11 18.87 -0.77 12.12
CA TYR A 11 18.30 0.37 11.41
C TYR A 11 19.22 0.82 10.29
N VAL A 12 18.63 1.22 9.16
CA VAL A 12 19.37 1.79 8.03
C VAL A 12 19.09 3.28 7.99
N TYR A 13 20.13 4.08 7.89
CA TYR A 13 20.06 5.54 7.79
C TYR A 13 20.67 6.02 6.48
N LYS A 14 20.13 7.11 5.92
CA LYS A 14 20.70 7.85 4.80
C LYS A 14 21.11 9.25 5.28
N CYS A 15 22.37 9.61 5.03
CA CYS A 15 22.85 10.97 5.23
C CYS A 15 22.37 11.88 4.09
N GLN A 16 21.92 13.08 4.41
CA GLN A 16 21.52 14.11 3.46
C GLN A 16 22.68 15.01 3.02
N SER A 17 23.82 14.97 3.73
CA SER A 17 25.01 15.76 3.42
C SER A 17 25.96 15.02 2.48
N CYS A 18 26.40 13.80 2.85
CA CYS A 18 27.30 13.00 2.02
C CYS A 18 26.56 11.97 1.13
N GLU A 19 25.23 11.92 1.21
CA GLU A 19 24.34 11.03 0.44
C GLU A 19 24.51 9.52 0.67
N GLN A 20 25.46 9.10 1.50
CA GLN A 20 25.74 7.70 1.78
C GLN A 20 24.77 7.11 2.81
N SER A 21 24.56 5.79 2.71
CA SER A 21 23.74 5.01 3.63
C SER A 21 24.60 4.12 4.52
N PHE A 22 24.21 3.99 5.79
CA PHE A 22 24.90 3.15 6.78
C PHE A 22 23.90 2.44 7.69
N THR A 23 24.39 1.43 8.42
CA THR A 23 23.57 0.55 9.25
C THR A 23 24.03 0.63 10.70
N VAL A 24 23.07 0.85 11.60
CA VAL A 24 23.35 0.98 13.04
C VAL A 24 22.51 -0.04 13.81
N PHE A 25 23.08 -0.58 14.88
CA PHE A 25 22.39 -1.45 15.83
C PHE A 25 22.19 -0.67 17.13
N HIS A 26 20.94 -0.36 17.47
CA HIS A 26 20.61 0.41 18.67
C HIS A 26 19.21 0.04 19.17
N GLY A 27 18.84 0.47 20.37
CA GLY A 27 17.52 0.22 20.95
C GLY A 27 16.39 0.96 20.21
N MET A 28 15.14 0.52 20.35
CA MET A 28 14.00 1.19 19.67
C MET A 28 13.75 2.62 20.15
N THR A 29 14.17 2.94 21.38
CA THR A 29 14.06 4.27 22.01
C THR A 29 15.25 5.18 21.73
N GLU A 30 16.26 4.66 21.04
CA GLU A 30 17.48 5.39 20.68
C GLU A 30 17.36 5.92 19.25
N ASP A 31 17.99 7.07 19.01
CA ASP A 31 18.04 7.72 17.71
C ASP A 31 19.49 8.00 17.30
N GLN A 32 19.72 7.95 15.99
CA GLN A 32 20.98 8.33 15.38
C GLN A 32 20.94 9.82 15.03
N ASP A 33 21.75 10.65 15.70
CA ASP A 33 21.82 12.09 15.41
C ASP A 33 22.88 12.45 14.36
N HIS A 34 23.91 11.62 14.18
CA HIS A 34 25.04 11.95 13.31
C HIS A 34 25.30 10.90 12.25
N CYS A 35 25.90 11.32 11.15
CA CYS A 35 26.38 10.40 10.12
C CYS A 35 27.66 9.70 10.58
N GLU A 36 27.70 8.37 10.55
CA GLU A 36 28.91 7.59 10.87
C GLU A 36 30.04 7.75 9.82
N ILE A 37 29.73 8.35 8.67
CA ILE A 37 30.65 8.47 7.54
C ILE A 37 31.29 9.86 7.49
N CYS A 38 30.48 10.93 7.51
CA CYS A 38 30.99 12.30 7.47
C CYS A 38 30.99 13.02 8.83
N GLY A 39 30.41 12.42 9.88
CA GLY A 39 30.36 12.98 11.24
C GLY A 39 29.37 14.14 11.43
N GLU A 40 28.71 14.60 10.37
CA GLU A 40 27.78 15.72 10.46
C GLU A 40 26.51 15.34 11.25
N LYS A 41 25.99 16.29 12.03
CA LYS A 41 24.84 16.11 12.92
C LYS A 41 23.55 16.52 12.25
N SER A 42 22.43 15.97 12.73
CA SER A 42 21.07 16.27 12.30
C SER A 42 20.85 16.19 10.79
N CYS A 43 21.68 15.40 10.09
CA CYS A 43 21.66 15.23 8.64
C CYS A 43 21.23 13.82 8.22
N VAL A 44 20.82 12.96 9.14
CA VAL A 44 20.50 11.55 8.88
C VAL A 44 19.01 11.28 8.94
N LYS A 45 18.52 10.44 8.02
CA LYS A 45 17.12 9.99 7.97
C LYS A 45 17.04 8.48 7.97
N ARG A 46 16.20 7.91 8.84
CA ARG A 46 15.95 6.46 8.91
C ARG A 46 15.18 6.01 7.67
N ILE A 47 15.64 4.94 7.03
CA ILE A 47 15.00 4.31 5.87
C ILE A 47 14.03 3.22 6.35
N PRO A 48 12.73 3.31 6.03
CA PRO A 48 11.78 2.24 6.31
C PRO A 48 12.13 0.97 5.54
N GLN A 49 12.40 -0.14 6.24
CA GLN A 49 12.78 -1.42 5.61
C GLN A 49 11.58 -2.26 5.15
N MET A 50 10.36 -1.94 5.57
CA MET A 50 9.12 -2.63 5.16
C MET A 50 8.03 -1.62 4.80
N PRO A 51 8.07 -0.98 3.63
CA PRO A 51 6.96 -0.14 3.18
C PRO A 51 5.73 -1.03 2.91
N SER A 52 4.62 -0.77 3.59
CA SER A 52 3.35 -1.40 3.25
C SER A 52 2.81 -0.78 1.94
N VAL A 53 2.91 -1.51 0.84
CA VAL A 53 2.36 -1.07 -0.44
C VAL A 53 0.94 -1.61 -0.55
N LYS A 54 -0.07 -0.72 -0.66
CA LYS A 54 -1.42 -1.16 -1.00
C LYS A 54 -1.44 -1.58 -2.47
N ILE A 55 -1.36 -2.88 -2.74
CA ILE A 55 -1.61 -3.42 -4.07
C ILE A 55 -3.12 -3.32 -4.31
N VAL A 56 -3.53 -2.31 -5.07
CA VAL A 56 -4.91 -2.21 -5.57
C VAL A 56 -5.07 -3.22 -6.71
N GLY A 57 -5.21 -4.50 -6.37
CA GLY A 57 -5.59 -5.53 -7.34
C GLY A 57 -7.04 -5.34 -7.75
N LYS A 58 -7.37 -5.61 -9.01
CA LYS A 58 -8.78 -5.78 -9.43
C LYS A 58 -9.39 -6.87 -8.54
N LYS A 59 -10.55 -6.59 -7.93
CA LYS A 59 -11.25 -7.58 -7.10
C LYS A 59 -11.59 -8.77 -7.97
N ALA A 60 -11.24 -9.98 -7.54
CA ALA A 60 -11.69 -11.20 -8.20
C ALA A 60 -13.23 -11.16 -8.27
N GLY A 61 -13.80 -11.36 -9.46
CA GLY A 61 -15.25 -11.34 -9.67
C GLY A 61 -15.83 -10.01 -10.19
N GLN A 62 -15.04 -8.92 -10.27
CA GLN A 62 -15.57 -7.63 -10.73
C GLN A 62 -16.20 -7.70 -12.13
N LEU A 63 -15.58 -8.44 -13.07
CA LEU A 63 -16.13 -8.65 -14.41
C LEU A 63 -17.48 -9.40 -14.39
N VAL A 64 -17.62 -10.37 -13.48
CA VAL A 64 -18.85 -11.15 -13.32
C VAL A 64 -19.95 -10.28 -12.72
N ASP A 65 -19.61 -9.49 -11.70
CA ASP A 65 -20.55 -8.55 -11.06
C ASP A 65 -21.07 -7.51 -12.07
N ASP A 66 -20.19 -6.97 -12.91
CA ASP A 66 -20.55 -6.01 -13.96
C ASP A 66 -21.48 -6.67 -14.99
N TYR A 67 -21.16 -7.89 -15.45
CA TYR A 67 -22.00 -8.63 -16.39
C TYR A 67 -23.40 -8.95 -15.83
N ILE A 68 -23.49 -9.34 -14.54
CA ILE A 68 -24.76 -9.61 -13.87
C ILE A 68 -25.62 -8.34 -13.84
N LYS A 69 -25.02 -7.19 -13.51
CA LYS A 69 -25.75 -5.91 -13.46
C LYS A 69 -26.27 -5.50 -14.83
N ASP A 70 -25.42 -5.56 -15.85
CA ASP A 70 -25.78 -5.20 -17.22
C ASP A 70 -26.94 -6.07 -17.72
N THR A 71 -26.85 -7.38 -17.48
CA THR A 71 -27.90 -8.34 -17.87
C THR A 71 -29.22 -8.05 -17.14
N GLN A 72 -29.18 -7.74 -15.84
CA GLN A 72 -30.39 -7.40 -15.07
C GLN A 72 -31.06 -6.12 -15.58
N GLU A 73 -30.29 -5.11 -15.96
CA GLU A 73 -30.82 -3.89 -16.54
C GLU A 73 -31.46 -4.12 -17.90
N GLU A 74 -30.82 -4.93 -18.76
CA GLU A 74 -31.36 -5.29 -20.06
C GLU A 74 -32.72 -6.00 -19.93
N LEU A 75 -32.80 -7.01 -19.07
CA LEU A 75 -34.07 -7.72 -18.80
C LEU A 75 -35.17 -6.80 -18.27
N LYS A 76 -34.82 -5.81 -17.44
CA LYS A 76 -35.79 -4.79 -16.98
C LYS A 76 -36.30 -3.93 -18.14
N ARG A 77 -35.39 -3.43 -18.98
CA ARG A 77 -35.73 -2.61 -20.16
C ARG A 77 -36.61 -3.38 -21.13
N GLU A 78 -36.33 -4.65 -21.37
CA GLU A 78 -37.14 -5.51 -22.23
C GLU A 78 -38.54 -5.75 -21.67
N LYS A 79 -38.66 -6.08 -20.38
CA LYS A 79 -39.96 -6.25 -19.72
C LYS A 79 -40.82 -4.98 -19.80
N GLU A 80 -40.22 -3.81 -19.63
CA GLU A 80 -40.94 -2.54 -19.78
C GLU A 80 -41.41 -2.29 -21.21
N LYS A 81 -40.57 -2.59 -22.21
CA LYS A 81 -40.95 -2.48 -23.63
C LYS A 81 -42.11 -3.41 -23.98
N LEU A 82 -42.11 -4.64 -23.46
CA LEU A 82 -43.20 -5.61 -23.66
C LEU A 82 -44.51 -5.12 -23.01
N ARG A 83 -44.46 -4.70 -21.74
CA ARG A 83 -45.63 -4.15 -21.04
C ARG A 83 -46.26 -2.95 -21.76
N LYS A 84 -45.44 -2.08 -22.37
CA LYS A 84 -45.92 -0.92 -23.15
C LYS A 84 -46.54 -1.33 -24.49
N LYS A 85 -46.08 -2.43 -25.10
CA LYS A 85 -46.61 -2.96 -26.37
C LYS A 85 -47.92 -3.72 -26.20
N GLU A 86 -48.17 -4.31 -25.03
CA GLU A 86 -49.40 -5.08 -24.73
C GLU A 86 -50.62 -4.19 -24.40
N TYR A 87 -50.47 -2.87 -24.31
CA TYR A 87 -51.60 -1.96 -24.14
C TYR A 87 -52.19 -1.53 -25.50
N LYS A 88 -53.21 -2.26 -25.96
CA LYS A 88 -54.22 -1.75 -26.92
C LYS A 88 -55.54 -1.59 -26.18
N PRO A 89 -55.96 -0.37 -25.79
CA PRO A 89 -57.31 -0.15 -25.30
C PRO A 89 -58.29 -0.41 -26.45
N SER A 90 -59.27 -1.28 -26.22
CA SER A 90 -60.45 -1.45 -27.09
C SER A 90 -61.51 -0.40 -26.77
#